data_AF-A0A5J9T628-F1
#
_entry.id   AF-A0A5J9T628-F1
#
_cell.length_a   1.000
_cell.length_b   1.000
_cell.length_c   1.000
_cell.angle_alpha   90.00
_cell.angle_beta   90.00
_cell.angle_gamma   90.00
#
_symmetry.space_group_name_H-M   'P 1'
#
loop_
_entity.id
_entity.type
_entity.pdbx_description
1 polymer ?
#
loop_
_entity_poly.entity_id
_entity_poly.type
_entity_poly.pdbx_seq_one_letter_code
_entity_poly.pdbx_strand_id
1 'polypeptide(L)'
;MLVRPRPSSCRVTSRTPAALARLGVAAGSAAAAEMERTLGMCETPSLAGEAKFCATSLEALLEDAMAGLGTRDVVPVTSPSLPRSGAPLQP
;
A
#
# COMPACT_ATOMS: atom_id res chain seq x y z
N MET A 1 5.64 20.18 8.92
CA MET A 1 4.62 19.20 8.51
C MET A 1 4.37 18.26 9.68
N LEU A 2 3.15 18.24 10.23
CA LEU A 2 2.82 17.29 11.29
C LEU A 2 2.62 15.91 10.64
N VAL A 3 3.55 14.97 10.87
CA VAL A 3 3.30 13.56 10.55
C VAL A 3 2.19 13.12 11.48
N ARG A 4 0.98 12.93 10.94
CA ARG A 4 -0.15 12.47 11.74
C ARG A 4 0.14 11.05 12.24
N PRO A 5 0.07 10.79 13.55
CA PRO A 5 0.27 9.44 14.07
C PRO A 5 -0.82 8.50 13.52
N ARG A 6 -0.42 7.27 13.19
CA ARG A 6 -1.32 6.26 12.63
C ARG A 6 -2.49 5.97 13.58
N PRO A 7 -3.76 6.21 13.19
CA PRO A 7 -4.89 5.82 14.02
C PRO A 7 -5.01 4.28 14.11
N SER A 8 -5.55 3.78 15.21
CA SER A 8 -5.81 2.34 15.42
C SER A 8 -6.74 1.71 14.36
N SER A 9 -7.49 2.54 13.63
CA SER A 9 -8.33 2.18 12.48
C SER A 9 -7.52 1.76 11.23
N CYS A 10 -6.21 2.03 11.19
CA CYS A 10 -5.32 1.70 10.07
C CYS A 10 -4.80 0.26 10.04
N ARG A 11 -5.21 -0.57 11.00
CA ARG A 11 -4.75 -1.96 11.03
C ARG A 11 -5.19 -2.62 9.73
N VAL A 12 -4.29 -3.37 9.10
CA VAL A 12 -4.72 -4.30 8.05
C VAL A 12 -5.55 -5.34 8.77
N THR A 13 -6.88 -5.14 8.80
CA THR A 13 -7.77 -6.11 9.42
C THR A 13 -7.48 -7.44 8.74
N SER A 14 -7.10 -8.44 9.54
CA SER A 14 -6.74 -9.77 9.09
C SER A 14 -7.99 -10.50 8.58
N ARG A 15 -8.52 -10.05 7.44
CA ARG A 15 -9.45 -10.83 6.63
C ARG A 15 -8.66 -11.86 5.81
N THR A 16 -7.60 -12.39 6.40
CA THR A 16 -6.62 -13.27 5.76
C THR A 16 -7.28 -14.50 5.13
N PRO A 17 -8.28 -15.18 5.73
CA PRO A 17 -8.84 -16.39 5.09
C PRO A 17 -9.59 -16.07 3.80
N ALA A 18 -10.44 -15.03 3.78
CA ALA A 18 -11.24 -14.69 2.61
C ALA A 18 -10.40 -14.01 1.51
N ALA A 19 -9.37 -13.26 1.88
CA ALA A 19 -8.43 -12.69 0.93
C ALA A 19 -7.56 -13.79 0.29
N LEU A 20 -7.00 -14.69 1.09
CA LEU A 20 -6.22 -15.84 0.60
C LEU A 20 -7.07 -16.72 -0.33
N ALA A 21 -8.32 -17.02 0.05
CA ALA A 21 -9.23 -17.79 -0.80
C ALA A 21 -9.51 -17.12 -2.15
N ARG A 22 -9.71 -15.79 -2.18
CA ARG A 22 -9.88 -15.02 -3.42
C ARG A 22 -8.64 -15.05 -4.32
N LEU A 23 -7.47 -15.16 -3.71
CA LEU A 23 -6.19 -15.24 -4.41
C LEU A 23 -5.80 -16.68 -4.76
N GLY A 24 -6.63 -17.68 -4.42
CA GLY A 24 -6.32 -19.09 -4.62
C GLY A 24 -5.16 -19.60 -3.77
N VAL A 25 -4.84 -18.92 -2.68
CA VAL A 25 -3.75 -19.30 -1.77
C VAL A 25 -4.29 -20.20 -0.67
N ALA A 26 -3.75 -21.41 -0.57
CA ALA A 26 -4.13 -22.35 0.48
C ALA A 26 -3.75 -21.81 1.86
N ALA A 27 -4.71 -21.84 2.79
CA ALA A 27 -4.46 -21.52 4.19
C ALA A 27 -3.39 -22.47 4.77
N GLY A 28 -2.47 -21.94 5.59
CA GLY A 28 -1.38 -22.70 6.18
C GLY A 28 -0.24 -23.08 5.22
N SER A 29 -0.30 -22.65 3.95
CA SER A 29 0.82 -22.79 3.01
C SER A 29 1.97 -21.83 3.36
N ALA A 30 3.17 -22.15 2.87
CA ALA A 30 4.31 -21.23 2.97
C ALA A 30 4.04 -19.87 2.33
N ALA A 31 3.27 -19.85 1.23
CA ALA A 31 2.86 -18.61 0.57
C ALA A 31 1.95 -17.76 1.47
N ALA A 32 0.98 -18.39 2.14
CA ALA A 32 0.13 -17.68 3.11
C ALA A 32 0.95 -17.09 4.27
N ALA A 33 1.92 -17.85 4.80
CA ALA A 33 2.79 -17.37 5.88
C ALA A 33 3.64 -16.16 5.45
N GLU A 34 4.16 -16.16 4.22
CA GLU A 34 4.96 -15.05 3.69
C GLU A 34 4.11 -13.80 3.43
N MET A 35 2.87 -13.98 2.97
CA MET A 35 1.91 -12.89 2.85
C MET A 35 1.58 -12.29 4.22
N GLU A 36 1.32 -13.11 5.24
CA GLU A 36 1.09 -12.64 6.62
C GLU A 36 2.31 -11.88 7.17
N ARG A 37 3.52 -12.40 6.93
CA ARG A 37 4.76 -11.72 7.29
C ARG A 37 4.86 -10.34 6.63
N THR A 38 4.53 -10.25 5.35
CA THR A 38 4.55 -8.99 4.59
C THR A 38 3.55 -7.98 5.14
N LEU A 39 2.32 -8.41 5.43
CA LEU A 39 1.31 -7.56 6.06
C LEU A 39 1.76 -7.08 7.44
N GLY A 40 2.40 -7.95 8.22
CA GLY A 40 2.98 -7.59 9.52
C GLY A 40 4.02 -6.47 9.41
N MET A 41 4.89 -6.50 8.39
CA MET A 41 5.85 -5.42 8.14
C MET A 41 5.18 -4.08 7.81
N CYS A 42 4.01 -4.08 7.18
CA CYS A 42 3.26 -2.85 6.94
C CYS A 42 2.76 -2.23 8.26
N GLU A 43 2.49 -3.05 9.28
CA GLU A 43 2.00 -2.62 10.60
C GLU A 43 3.11 -2.24 11.59
N THR A 44 4.35 -2.67 11.35
CA THR A 44 5.46 -2.26 12.21
C THR A 44 5.63 -0.74 12.22
N PRO A 45 6.18 -0.16 13.30
CA PRO A 45 6.58 1.24 13.32
C PRO A 45 7.40 1.60 12.08
N SER A 46 7.24 2.81 11.58
CA SER A 46 8.07 3.33 10.50
C SER A 46 9.54 3.34 10.91
N LEU A 47 10.42 2.98 9.99
CA LEU A 47 11.85 3.19 10.19
C LEU A 47 12.16 4.70 10.17
N ALA A 48 13.33 5.08 10.68
CA ALA A 48 13.79 6.46 10.62
C ALA A 48 13.88 6.93 9.15
N GLY A 49 13.16 8.01 8.82
CA GLY A 49 13.07 8.54 7.45
C GLY A 49 11.97 7.91 6.58
N GLU A 50 11.29 6.87 7.05
CA GLU A 50 10.14 6.28 6.37
C GLU A 50 8.84 6.96 6.80
N ALA A 51 8.00 7.31 5.83
CA ALA A 51 6.65 7.81 6.08
C ALA A 51 5.63 6.76 5.67
N LYS A 52 4.89 6.22 6.65
CA LYS A 52 3.80 5.29 6.37
C LYS A 52 2.45 5.93 6.69
N PHE A 53 1.59 6.04 5.68
CA PHE A 53 0.27 6.68 5.79
C PHE A 53 -0.86 5.66 5.68
N CYS A 54 -2.03 6.03 6.16
CA CYS A 54 -3.23 5.22 5.98
C CYS A 54 -4.25 6.00 5.20
N ALA A 55 -4.63 5.44 4.06
CA ALA A 55 -5.66 6.01 3.23
C ALA A 55 -6.85 5.06 3.20
N THR A 56 -8.02 5.57 3.58
CA THR A 56 -9.31 4.87 3.43
C THR A 56 -10.00 5.25 2.12
N SER A 57 -9.44 6.18 1.36
CA SER A 57 -9.89 6.60 0.04
C SER A 57 -8.69 6.95 -0.85
N LEU A 58 -8.92 7.04 -2.16
CA LEU A 58 -7.88 7.42 -3.12
C LEU A 58 -7.42 8.87 -2.92
N GLU A 59 -8.35 9.76 -2.60
CA GLU A 59 -8.08 11.19 -2.36
C GLU A 59 -7.18 11.37 -1.14
N ALA A 60 -7.45 10.65 -0.06
CA ALA A 60 -6.60 10.67 1.14
C ALA A 60 -5.19 10.16 0.84
N LEU A 61 -5.07 9.14 -0.01
CA LEU A 61 -3.77 8.61 -0.45
C LEU A 61 -2.97 9.68 -1.21
N LEU A 62 -3.62 10.40 -2.12
CA LEU A 62 -2.98 11.44 -2.92
C LEU A 62 -2.56 12.64 -2.07
N GLU A 63 -3.41 13.12 -1.16
CA GLU A 63 -3.06 14.21 -0.25
C GLU A 63 -1.88 13.84 0.65
N ASP A 64 -1.83 12.63 1.18
CA ASP A 64 -0.70 12.16 2.00
C ASP A 64 0.58 12.02 1.16
N ALA A 65 0.49 11.55 -0.08
CA ALA A 65 1.63 11.48 -1.01
C ALA A 65 2.17 12.88 -1.34
N MET A 66 1.29 13.83 -1.66
CA MET A 66 1.65 15.24 -1.88
C MET A 66 2.31 15.86 -0.64
N ALA A 67 1.76 15.60 0.54
CA ALA A 67 2.35 16.06 1.80
C ALA A 67 3.74 15.44 2.03
N GLY A 68 3.93 14.16 1.73
CA GLY A 68 5.22 13.47 1.81
C GLY A 68 6.26 14.01 0.84
N LEU A 69 5.86 14.37 -0.38
CA LEU A 69 6.72 15.01 -1.39
C LEU A 69 6.97 16.50 -1.10
N GLY A 70 6.20 17.09 -0.20
CA GLY A 70 6.22 18.52 0.10
C GLY A 70 5.73 19.39 -1.06
N THR A 71 4.97 18.83 -2.00
CA THR A 71 4.41 19.55 -3.15
C THR A 71 2.97 19.15 -3.40
N ARG A 72 2.16 20.11 -3.87
CA ARG A 72 0.82 19.86 -4.40
C ARG A 72 0.76 19.85 -5.92
N ASP A 73 1.88 20.18 -6.55
CA ASP A 73 2.02 20.20 -8.00
C ASP A 73 2.51 18.84 -8.48
N VAL A 74 1.57 17.89 -8.55
CA VAL A 74 1.82 16.54 -9.05
C VAL A 74 1.16 16.42 -10.42
N VAL A 75 1.99 16.31 -11.45
CA VAL A 75 1.53 16.10 -12.82
C VAL A 75 1.49 14.61 -13.13
N PRO A 76 0.38 14.09 -13.69
CA PRO A 76 0.34 12.72 -14.16
C PRO A 76 1.31 12.58 -15.33
N VAL A 77 2.30 11.70 -15.17
CA VAL A 77 3.19 11.31 -16.27
C VAL A 77 2.46 10.27 -17.11
N THR A 78 1.51 10.70 -17.94
CA THR A 78 1.08 9.90 -19.08
C THR A 78 2.19 9.96 -20.11
N SER A 79 3.11 8.99 -20.07
CA SER A 79 4.14 8.92 -21.11
C SER A 79 3.51 8.33 -22.38
N PRO A 80 3.36 9.08 -23.48
CA PRO A 80 3.07 8.46 -24.79
C PRO A 80 4.20 7.54 -25.27
N SER A 81 5.37 7.58 -24.61
CA SER A 81 6.60 6.89 -24.99
C SER A 81 7.06 5.81 -24.01
N LEU A 82 6.34 5.52 -22.92
CA LEU A 82 6.71 4.35 -22.10
C LEU A 82 6.22 3.09 -22.82
N PRO A 83 7.12 2.20 -23.25
CA PRO A 83 6.72 0.93 -23.83
C PRO A 83 5.85 0.20 -22.81
N ARG A 84 4.62 -0.18 -23.18
CA ARG A 84 3.79 -1.08 -22.36
C ARG A 84 4.44 -2.45 -22.14
N SER A 85 5.54 -2.75 -22.82
CA SER A 85 6.38 -3.91 -22.54
C SER A 85 6.99 -3.81 -21.14
N GLY A 86 6.26 -4.35 -20.16
CA GLY A 86 6.68 -4.44 -18.76
C GLY A 86 5.58 -4.06 -17.76
N ALA A 87 4.54 -3.34 -18.19
CA ALA A 87 3.38 -3.09 -17.33
C ALA A 87 2.49 -4.35 -17.31
N PRO A 88 2.06 -4.84 -16.13
CA PRO A 88 1.11 -5.94 -16.08
C PRO A 88 -0.16 -5.54 -16.82
N LEU A 89 -0.62 -6.42 -17.72
CA LEU A 89 -1.92 -6.27 -18.36
C LEU A 89 -2.98 -6.29 -17.25
N GLN A 90 -3.63 -5.17 -17.03
CA GLN A 90 -4.83 -5.13 -16.20
C GLN A 90 -6.02 -5.57 -17.06
N PRO A 91 -6.82 -6.56 -16.60
CA PRO A 91 -8.00 -7.04 -17.31
C PRO A 91 -9.10 -5.99 -17.43
#